data_AF-A0A7S4VKW0-F1
#
_entry.id   AF-A0A7S4VKW0-F1
#
_cell.length_a   1.000
_cell.length_b   1.000
_cell.length_c   1.000
_cell.angle_alpha   90.00
_cell.angle_beta   90.00
_cell.angle_gamma   90.00
#
_symmetry.space_group_name_H-M   'P 1'
#
loop_
_entity.id
_entity.type
_entity.pdbx_description
1 polymer ?
#
loop_
_entity_poly.entity_id
_entity_poly.type
_entity_poly.pdbx_seq_one_letter_code
_entity_poly.pdbx_strand_id
1 'polypeptide(L)'
;MMIDCKLEIAEAKIERCFSEKCEKKTKKTRGTQSTWQKYRRLFSVVAFVSCIYGCESSTITRAKHGLNATGDGTCQLVVMLPFTDTRKGPPQNIAKNGVTRHGRGVWPDAETLSKNSYALMASAQLAANHFNEKDSSVVPELAGHNFQTCSVRFSDIIFLDTSHREKIAANNFIDLLLNNTSICAVVGPETPKAIDGLGILADSIGVPVIDYGSMDNRFSQKDEFPALVRIFPDMRIFAEAMAEYLGNTMLNRKYVSIISDHSDYSTQFESFIRPLEGALGLNLITANVLENSIKSIDNAISVIVKGGHNTIVLVTEQPALLEHIARMADEKGLIGENYFWVIAGRSLPRAYLERLRAAPNSPIDRMLKGSAVFRIIDPFMYQRDMDRFLINWMAQDSSLVSQLNSLHPLKGNNPFQVDYFVGTDNYFQMNDPAPLSSYIYDSVILTGISACELLMSEEKIPAKLEITVNEILGTRFLGASGNVSFEEGNNGRSPGGLSAYGVYNIRHGDIVNGLRG
;
A
#
# COMPACT_ATOMS: atom_id res chain seq x y z
N MET A 1 -25.64 -9.86 16.79
CA MET A 1 -26.12 -10.64 17.95
C MET A 1 -25.62 -12.08 17.97
N MET A 2 -25.93 -12.95 16.99
CA MET A 2 -25.46 -14.36 17.03
C MET A 2 -23.96 -14.53 16.72
N ILE A 3 -23.36 -13.56 16.01
CA ILE A 3 -21.91 -13.52 15.70
C ILE A 3 -21.11 -12.95 16.88
N ASP A 4 -21.64 -11.93 17.56
CA ASP A 4 -20.98 -11.30 18.72
C ASP A 4 -20.86 -12.28 19.91
N CYS A 5 -21.87 -13.13 20.11
CA CYS A 5 -21.87 -14.13 21.18
C CYS A 5 -20.86 -15.29 20.93
N LYS A 6 -20.57 -15.62 19.66
CA LYS A 6 -19.53 -16.60 19.31
C LYS A 6 -18.12 -16.03 19.49
N LEU A 7 -17.94 -14.71 19.32
CA LEU A 7 -16.66 -14.04 19.53
C LEU A 7 -16.31 -13.96 21.03
N GLU A 8 -17.26 -13.58 21.89
CA GLU A 8 -17.04 -13.53 23.35
C GLU A 8 -16.73 -14.90 23.96
N ILE A 9 -17.40 -15.96 23.51
CA ILE A 9 -17.14 -17.33 23.98
C ILE A 9 -15.76 -17.82 23.50
N ALA A 10 -15.33 -17.41 22.30
CA ALA A 10 -14.00 -17.72 21.79
C ALA A 10 -12.92 -16.97 22.57
N GLU A 11 -13.09 -15.68 22.84
CA GLU A 11 -12.17 -14.87 23.66
C GLU A 11 -11.99 -15.47 25.07
N ALA A 12 -13.08 -15.89 25.72
CA ALA A 12 -13.01 -16.52 27.06
C ALA A 12 -12.30 -17.89 27.05
N LYS A 13 -12.46 -18.69 25.99
CA LYS A 13 -11.74 -19.98 25.85
C LYS A 13 -10.26 -19.79 25.53
N ILE A 14 -9.92 -18.77 24.74
CA ILE A 14 -8.54 -18.41 24.40
C ILE A 14 -7.80 -17.93 25.65
N GLU A 15 -8.40 -17.05 26.46
CA GLU A 15 -7.77 -16.58 27.70
C GLU A 15 -7.47 -17.73 28.68
N ARG A 16 -8.35 -18.74 28.74
CA ARG A 16 -8.15 -19.94 29.58
C ARG A 16 -7.03 -20.86 29.07
N CYS A 17 -6.95 -21.07 27.76
CA CYS A 17 -5.83 -21.81 27.14
C CYS A 17 -4.50 -21.06 27.31
N PHE A 18 -4.52 -19.73 27.28
CA PHE A 18 -3.33 -18.89 27.43
C PHE A 18 -2.79 -18.89 28.87
N SER A 19 -3.66 -18.83 29.89
CA SER A 19 -3.24 -18.87 31.29
C SER A 19 -2.57 -20.19 31.67
N GLU A 20 -3.02 -21.31 31.10
CA GLU A 20 -2.49 -22.64 31.47
C GLU A 20 -1.16 -22.99 30.77
N LYS A 21 -0.87 -22.48 29.57
CA LYS A 21 0.31 -22.86 28.78
C LYS A 21 1.41 -21.80 28.69
N CYS A 22 1.11 -20.50 28.75
CA CYS A 22 2.12 -19.44 28.53
C CYS A 22 2.86 -19.00 29.80
N GLU A 23 2.31 -19.23 31.00
CA GLU A 23 2.92 -18.80 32.27
C GLU A 23 4.28 -19.49 32.55
N LYS A 24 4.55 -20.62 31.88
CA LYS A 24 5.83 -21.35 32.01
C LYS A 24 6.95 -20.87 31.09
N LYS A 25 6.68 -20.04 30.06
CA LYS A 25 7.70 -19.61 29.06
C LYS A 25 8.14 -18.15 29.14
N THR A 26 7.43 -17.28 29.86
CA THR A 26 7.62 -15.81 29.83
C THR A 26 8.71 -15.25 30.76
N LYS A 27 9.46 -16.07 31.51
CA LYS A 27 10.53 -15.58 32.38
C LYS A 27 11.82 -15.10 31.68
N LYS A 28 11.93 -15.13 30.34
CA LYS A 28 13.23 -14.96 29.66
C LYS A 28 13.36 -13.86 28.58
N THR A 29 12.33 -13.09 28.26
CA THR A 29 12.44 -12.04 27.22
C THR A 29 11.87 -10.69 27.71
N ARG A 30 12.77 -9.72 27.95
CA ARG A 30 12.43 -8.32 28.22
C ARG A 30 12.16 -7.59 26.90
N GLY A 31 10.94 -7.67 26.40
CA GLY A 31 10.42 -6.77 25.38
C GLY A 31 9.70 -5.57 26.03
N THR A 32 9.70 -4.42 25.36
CA THR A 32 8.97 -3.22 25.79
C THR A 32 7.46 -3.47 25.85
N GLN A 33 6.80 -2.89 26.84
CA GLN A 33 5.41 -3.19 27.22
C GLN A 33 4.36 -2.84 26.14
N SER A 34 4.67 -1.89 25.24
CA SER A 34 3.75 -1.48 24.16
C SER A 34 3.67 -2.52 23.03
N THR A 35 4.81 -3.12 22.68
CA THR A 35 4.91 -4.20 21.70
C THR A 35 4.11 -5.42 22.16
N TRP A 36 4.21 -5.78 23.45
CA TRP A 36 3.44 -6.88 24.05
C TRP A 36 1.92 -6.68 24.03
N GLN A 37 1.42 -5.45 24.16
CA GLN A 37 -0.03 -5.18 24.09
C GLN A 37 -0.60 -5.32 22.68
N LYS A 38 0.15 -4.94 21.63
CA LYS A 38 -0.23 -5.20 20.23
C LYS A 38 -0.25 -6.71 19.96
N TYR A 39 0.78 -7.44 20.40
CA TYR A 39 0.84 -8.89 20.25
C TYR A 39 -0.31 -9.61 20.97
N ARG A 40 -0.83 -9.13 22.10
CA ARG A 40 -1.93 -9.82 22.82
C ARG A 40 -3.23 -9.97 22.00
N ARG A 41 -3.57 -9.00 21.14
CA ARG A 41 -4.75 -9.08 20.25
C ARG A 41 -4.52 -9.94 19.01
N LEU A 42 -3.29 -9.96 18.50
CA LEU A 42 -2.90 -10.87 17.41
C LEU A 42 -2.74 -12.30 17.91
N PHE A 43 -2.24 -12.48 19.13
CA PHE A 43 -2.17 -13.78 19.80
C PHE A 43 -3.54 -14.37 20.05
N SER A 44 -4.61 -13.59 20.25
CA SER A 44 -5.95 -14.16 20.32
C SER A 44 -6.41 -14.66 18.96
N VAL A 45 -6.06 -14.02 17.84
CA VAL A 45 -6.34 -14.54 16.49
C VAL A 45 -5.50 -15.78 16.20
N VAL A 46 -4.19 -15.76 16.47
CA VAL A 46 -3.31 -16.92 16.28
C VAL A 46 -3.68 -18.06 17.22
N ALA A 47 -4.08 -17.78 18.46
CA ALA A 47 -4.59 -18.78 19.39
C ALA A 47 -5.99 -19.25 19.00
N PHE A 48 -6.85 -18.41 18.40
CA PHE A 48 -8.14 -18.83 17.84
C PHE A 48 -7.94 -19.78 16.67
N VAL A 49 -7.08 -19.41 15.71
CA VAL A 49 -6.65 -20.27 14.61
C VAL A 49 -6.03 -21.55 15.18
N SER A 50 -5.04 -21.45 16.06
CA SER A 50 -4.40 -22.61 16.70
C SER A 50 -5.34 -23.42 17.60
N CYS A 51 -6.47 -22.89 18.07
CA CYS A 51 -7.45 -23.61 18.89
C CYS A 51 -8.56 -24.24 18.04
N ILE A 52 -8.96 -23.60 16.95
CA ILE A 52 -9.80 -24.21 15.89
C ILE A 52 -9.04 -25.38 15.29
N TYR A 53 -7.78 -25.16 14.93
CA TYR A 53 -6.98 -26.16 14.25
C TYR A 53 -6.19 -27.08 15.22
N GLY A 54 -6.08 -26.75 16.51
CA GLY A 54 -5.39 -27.55 17.52
C GLY A 54 -6.24 -28.63 18.18
N CYS A 55 -7.56 -28.63 17.98
CA CYS A 55 -8.42 -29.74 18.41
C CYS A 55 -8.40 -30.92 17.40
N GLU A 56 -7.91 -30.73 16.18
CA GLU A 56 -7.66 -31.80 15.21
C GLU A 56 -6.28 -31.63 14.57
N SER A 57 -5.28 -32.29 15.16
CA SER A 57 -3.88 -32.38 14.67
C SER A 57 -3.75 -32.71 13.16
N SER A 58 -4.74 -33.34 12.55
CA SER A 58 -4.78 -33.64 11.12
C SER A 58 -4.98 -32.43 10.21
N THR A 59 -5.58 -31.33 10.69
CA THR A 59 -6.08 -30.24 9.83
C THR A 59 -5.05 -29.15 9.60
N ILE A 60 -4.21 -28.81 10.60
CA ILE A 60 -3.01 -27.94 10.39
C ILE A 60 -2.01 -28.62 9.46
N THR A 61 -1.81 -29.92 9.68
CA THR A 61 -0.90 -30.73 8.87
C THR A 61 -1.41 -30.77 7.43
N ARG A 62 -2.72 -30.93 7.19
CA ARG A 62 -3.32 -30.77 5.86
C ARG A 62 -3.20 -29.37 5.27
N ALA A 63 -3.39 -28.31 6.05
CA ALA A 63 -3.25 -26.93 5.56
C ALA A 63 -1.81 -26.63 5.12
N LYS A 64 -0.80 -27.04 5.91
CA LYS A 64 0.62 -26.98 5.49
C LYS A 64 0.90 -27.83 4.23
N HIS A 65 0.25 -28.98 4.11
CA HIS A 65 0.44 -29.87 2.95
C HIS A 65 -0.39 -29.51 1.71
N GLY A 66 -1.34 -28.56 1.78
CA GLY A 66 -2.30 -28.26 0.70
C GLY A 66 -2.13 -26.90 0.01
N LEU A 67 -1.29 -26.02 0.53
CA LEU A 67 -1.06 -24.67 -0.01
C LEU A 67 0.20 -24.72 -0.86
N ASN A 68 0.13 -25.02 -2.16
CA ASN A 68 1.14 -24.72 -3.20
C ASN A 68 0.77 -25.37 -4.54
N ALA A 69 1.34 -24.84 -5.63
CA ALA A 69 0.97 -25.16 -7.00
C ALA A 69 0.74 -26.65 -7.20
N THR A 70 -0.36 -27.01 -7.85
CA THR A 70 -0.63 -28.40 -8.18
C THR A 70 0.50 -28.91 -9.09
N GLY A 71 0.78 -30.22 -9.06
CA GLY A 71 1.86 -30.82 -9.86
C GLY A 71 1.74 -30.62 -11.38
N ASP A 72 0.68 -29.96 -11.86
CA ASP A 72 0.50 -29.51 -13.24
C ASP A 72 1.16 -28.15 -13.55
N GLY A 73 1.79 -27.50 -12.56
CA GLY A 73 2.43 -26.20 -12.70
C GLY A 73 1.47 -25.01 -12.59
N THR A 74 0.21 -25.21 -12.18
CA THR A 74 -0.72 -24.09 -12.00
C THR A 74 -0.57 -23.44 -10.62
N CYS A 75 -0.52 -22.12 -10.64
CA CYS A 75 -0.27 -21.31 -9.47
C CYS A 75 -1.43 -20.35 -9.24
N GLN A 76 -2.11 -20.43 -8.10
CA GLN A 76 -3.20 -19.50 -7.79
C GLN A 76 -2.66 -18.29 -7.05
N LEU A 77 -2.91 -17.12 -7.63
CA LEU A 77 -2.48 -15.85 -7.08
C LEU A 77 -3.65 -15.15 -6.41
N VAL A 78 -3.43 -14.61 -5.21
CA VAL A 78 -4.41 -13.77 -4.53
C VAL A 78 -3.95 -12.32 -4.63
N VAL A 79 -4.84 -11.42 -5.07
CA VAL A 79 -4.56 -9.98 -5.14
C VAL A 79 -5.55 -9.26 -4.24
N MET A 80 -5.03 -8.53 -3.26
CA MET A 80 -5.82 -7.85 -2.24
C MET A 80 -5.85 -6.35 -2.49
N LEU A 81 -7.03 -5.83 -2.86
CA LEU A 81 -7.23 -4.43 -3.24
C LEU A 81 -8.32 -3.77 -2.38
N PRO A 82 -8.30 -2.45 -2.19
CA PRO A 82 -9.32 -1.76 -1.41
C PRO A 82 -10.52 -1.39 -2.30
N PHE A 83 -11.43 -2.32 -2.60
CA PHE A 83 -12.59 -2.04 -3.46
C PHE A 83 -13.65 -1.18 -2.77
N THR A 84 -13.75 -1.21 -1.44
CA THR A 84 -14.73 -0.42 -0.68
C THR A 84 -14.10 0.48 0.38
N ASP A 85 -14.79 1.56 0.80
CA ASP A 85 -14.40 2.35 1.97
C ASP A 85 -15.40 2.19 3.11
N THR A 86 -15.09 1.29 4.05
CA THR A 86 -15.95 1.04 5.23
C THR A 86 -15.69 2.02 6.39
N ARG A 87 -14.81 3.02 6.23
CA ARG A 87 -14.58 4.06 7.26
C ARG A 87 -15.72 5.08 7.29
N LYS A 88 -16.47 5.18 6.19
CA LYS A 88 -17.77 5.82 6.18
C LYS A 88 -18.74 4.89 6.94
N GLY A 89 -18.82 5.08 8.25
CA GLY A 89 -20.02 4.66 8.98
C GLY A 89 -21.27 5.19 8.26
N PRO A 90 -22.47 4.61 8.48
CA PRO A 90 -23.70 5.06 7.82
C PRO A 90 -23.75 6.59 7.90
N PRO A 91 -24.06 7.30 6.80
CA PRO A 91 -24.08 8.75 6.77
C PRO A 91 -24.89 9.20 7.98
N GLN A 92 -24.20 9.69 9.01
CA GLN A 92 -24.89 10.14 10.21
C GLN A 92 -25.62 11.38 9.76
N ASN A 93 -26.93 11.23 9.55
CA ASN A 93 -27.83 12.29 9.16
C ASN A 93 -27.46 13.55 9.93
N ILE A 94 -27.01 14.55 9.18
CA ILE A 94 -27.12 15.98 9.44
C ILE A 94 -27.12 16.31 10.93
N ALA A 95 -25.95 16.70 11.45
CA ALA A 95 -25.89 17.41 12.72
C ALA A 95 -26.82 18.63 12.64
N LYS A 96 -27.95 18.58 13.36
CA LYS A 96 -29.00 19.62 13.38
C LYS A 96 -28.54 21.00 13.89
N ASN A 97 -27.27 21.20 14.22
CA ASN A 97 -26.78 22.39 14.95
C ASN A 97 -25.63 23.15 14.26
N GLY A 98 -25.46 23.06 12.94
CA GLY A 98 -24.50 23.90 12.20
C GLY A 98 -23.01 23.64 12.47
N VAL A 99 -22.66 22.77 13.43
CA VAL A 99 -21.31 22.25 13.61
C VAL A 99 -21.19 21.02 12.72
N THR A 100 -20.71 21.21 11.49
CA THR A 100 -20.24 20.06 10.71
C THR A 100 -19.13 19.38 11.51
N ARG A 101 -19.17 18.05 11.64
CA ARG A 101 -18.06 17.29 12.23
C ARG A 101 -16.87 17.38 11.26
N HIS A 102 -16.15 18.51 11.32
CA HIS A 102 -14.83 18.67 10.73
C HIS A 102 -13.90 17.63 11.38
N GLY A 103 -13.42 16.66 10.61
CA GLY A 103 -12.49 15.64 11.14
C GLY A 103 -12.53 14.29 10.43
N ARG A 104 -13.57 13.98 9.64
CA ARG A 104 -13.45 12.89 8.66
C ARG A 104 -13.03 13.50 7.33
N GLY A 105 -11.73 13.48 7.07
CA GLY A 105 -11.20 13.89 5.77
C GLY A 105 -11.97 13.24 4.64
N VAL A 106 -12.11 13.99 3.56
CA VAL A 106 -12.68 13.47 2.32
C VAL A 106 -11.66 12.49 1.74
N TRP A 107 -11.71 11.24 2.21
CA TRP A 107 -11.12 10.12 1.47
C TRP A 107 -11.76 10.07 0.07
N PRO A 108 -11.08 9.49 -0.94
CA PRO A 108 -11.69 9.26 -2.23
C PRO A 108 -13.09 8.69 -2.01
N ASP A 109 -14.09 9.22 -2.70
CA ASP A 109 -15.42 8.60 -2.64
C ASP A 109 -15.35 7.15 -3.14
N ALA A 110 -16.38 6.39 -2.78
CA ALA A 110 -16.43 4.96 -3.07
C ALA A 110 -16.26 4.69 -4.57
N GLU A 111 -16.79 5.57 -5.43
CA GLU A 111 -16.63 5.49 -6.88
C GLU A 111 -15.17 5.64 -7.31
N THR A 112 -14.44 6.64 -6.80
CA THR A 112 -13.01 6.83 -7.11
C THR A 112 -12.18 5.66 -6.64
N LEU A 113 -12.43 5.22 -5.41
CA LEU A 113 -11.72 4.10 -4.83
C LEU A 113 -11.97 2.83 -5.65
N SER A 114 -13.22 2.56 -6.00
CA SER A 114 -13.60 1.42 -6.82
C SER A 114 -12.98 1.51 -8.22
N LYS A 115 -12.96 2.69 -8.86
CA LYS A 115 -12.29 2.91 -10.15
C LYS A 115 -10.78 2.68 -10.09
N ASN A 116 -10.11 3.18 -9.05
CA ASN A 116 -8.68 2.95 -8.85
C ASN A 116 -8.40 1.47 -8.62
N SER A 117 -9.17 0.80 -7.75
CA SER A 117 -9.03 -0.63 -7.50
C SER A 117 -9.33 -1.47 -8.75
N TYR A 118 -10.24 -1.04 -9.62
CA TYR A 118 -10.44 -1.67 -10.93
C TYR A 118 -9.20 -1.53 -11.82
N ALA A 119 -8.54 -0.37 -11.86
CA ALA A 119 -7.32 -0.19 -12.65
C ALA A 119 -6.14 -1.02 -12.11
N LEU A 120 -6.05 -1.17 -10.79
CA LEU A 120 -5.08 -2.04 -10.12
C LEU A 120 -5.36 -3.52 -10.42
N MET A 121 -6.62 -3.93 -10.41
CA MET A 121 -7.09 -5.27 -10.81
C MET A 121 -6.74 -5.56 -12.28
N ALA A 122 -6.99 -4.61 -13.17
CA ALA A 122 -6.63 -4.69 -14.58
C ALA A 122 -5.12 -4.87 -14.77
N SER A 123 -4.30 -4.14 -14.00
CA SER A 123 -2.84 -4.26 -14.05
C SER A 123 -2.36 -5.65 -13.64
N ALA A 124 -2.93 -6.20 -12.56
CA ALA A 124 -2.61 -7.55 -12.10
C ALA A 124 -3.00 -8.62 -13.14
N GLN A 125 -4.18 -8.50 -13.74
CA GLN A 125 -4.64 -9.44 -14.77
C GLN A 125 -3.78 -9.34 -16.04
N LEU A 126 -3.42 -8.12 -16.46
CA LEU A 126 -2.52 -7.91 -17.60
C LEU A 126 -1.16 -8.57 -17.38
N ALA A 127 -0.59 -8.42 -16.19
CA ALA A 127 0.66 -9.07 -15.81
C ALA A 127 0.55 -10.61 -15.86
N ALA A 128 -0.54 -11.18 -15.36
CA ALA A 128 -0.76 -12.62 -15.42
C ALA A 128 -0.91 -13.12 -16.86
N ASN A 129 -1.62 -12.38 -17.72
CA ASN A 129 -1.76 -12.71 -19.13
C ASN A 129 -0.38 -12.70 -19.82
N HIS A 130 0.39 -11.61 -19.67
CA HIS A 130 1.74 -11.53 -20.24
C HIS A 130 2.64 -12.65 -19.73
N PHE A 131 2.62 -12.97 -18.43
CA PHE A 131 3.41 -14.08 -17.89
C PHE A 131 2.99 -15.45 -18.43
N ASN A 132 1.68 -15.69 -18.57
CA ASN A 132 1.14 -16.95 -19.07
C ASN A 132 1.45 -17.15 -20.56
N GLU A 133 1.41 -16.07 -21.34
CA GLU A 133 1.69 -16.04 -22.78
C GLU A 133 3.19 -15.90 -23.09
N LYS A 134 4.00 -15.69 -22.05
CA LYS A 134 5.44 -15.36 -22.17
C LYS A 134 5.68 -14.12 -23.03
N ASP A 135 4.77 -13.15 -22.95
CA ASP A 135 4.87 -11.88 -23.66
C ASP A 135 5.95 -11.00 -23.00
N SER A 136 7.02 -10.74 -23.75
CA SER A 136 8.14 -9.93 -23.33
C SER A 136 8.01 -8.45 -23.67
N SER A 137 6.83 -7.99 -24.11
CA SER A 137 6.55 -6.61 -24.52
C SER A 137 6.83 -5.59 -23.41
N VAL A 138 6.55 -5.95 -22.15
CA VAL A 138 6.84 -5.12 -20.96
C VAL A 138 8.09 -5.59 -20.23
N VAL A 139 8.26 -6.92 -20.08
CA VAL A 139 9.34 -7.55 -19.30
C VAL A 139 10.19 -8.41 -20.23
N PRO A 140 11.34 -7.90 -20.72
CA PRO A 140 12.17 -8.58 -21.72
C PRO A 140 12.63 -9.97 -21.29
N GLU A 141 12.84 -10.18 -19.99
CA GLU A 141 13.31 -11.43 -19.42
C GLU A 141 12.39 -12.61 -19.74
N LEU A 142 11.09 -12.38 -19.96
CA LEU A 142 10.13 -13.43 -20.35
C LEU A 142 10.44 -14.06 -21.73
N ALA A 143 11.21 -13.39 -22.59
CA ALA A 143 11.71 -13.97 -23.85
C ALA A 143 12.87 -14.96 -23.64
N GLY A 144 13.45 -15.00 -22.44
CA GLY A 144 14.57 -15.89 -22.11
C GLY A 144 14.19 -17.37 -22.24
N HIS A 145 15.13 -18.18 -22.75
CA HIS A 145 14.90 -19.61 -23.00
C HIS A 145 14.31 -20.36 -21.79
N ASN A 146 14.81 -20.06 -20.59
CA ASN A 146 14.36 -20.68 -19.34
C ASN A 146 12.87 -20.42 -19.06
N PHE A 147 12.35 -19.24 -19.42
CA PHE A 147 10.96 -18.88 -19.20
C PHE A 147 10.04 -19.43 -20.28
N GLN A 148 10.53 -19.54 -21.52
CA GLN A 148 9.80 -20.14 -22.63
C GLN A 148 9.52 -21.64 -22.40
N THR A 149 10.41 -22.34 -21.69
CA THR A 149 10.23 -23.76 -21.32
C THR A 149 9.50 -23.96 -19.99
N CYS A 150 9.30 -22.89 -19.21
CA CYS A 150 8.67 -22.99 -17.90
C CYS A 150 7.16 -23.29 -18.03
N SER A 151 6.72 -24.36 -17.38
CA SER A 151 5.31 -24.77 -17.36
C SER A 151 4.45 -24.00 -16.36
N VAL A 152 5.04 -23.16 -15.50
CA VAL A 152 4.29 -22.39 -14.51
C VAL A 152 3.34 -21.42 -15.20
N ARG A 153 2.08 -21.45 -14.76
CA ARG A 153 1.02 -20.54 -15.21
C ARG A 153 0.13 -20.13 -14.06
N PHE A 154 -0.42 -18.93 -14.12
CA PHE A 154 -1.53 -18.53 -13.27
C PHE A 154 -2.82 -19.09 -13.83
N SER A 155 -3.46 -20.01 -13.11
CA SER A 155 -4.74 -20.61 -13.53
C SER A 155 -5.88 -19.61 -13.39
N ASP A 156 -5.95 -18.93 -12.25
CA ASP A 156 -6.89 -17.84 -11.96
C ASP A 156 -6.27 -16.89 -10.92
N ILE A 157 -6.56 -15.59 -11.05
CA ILE A 157 -6.30 -14.61 -10.00
C ILE A 157 -7.56 -14.43 -9.15
N ILE A 158 -7.42 -14.54 -7.84
CA ILE A 158 -8.49 -14.26 -6.89
C ILE A 158 -8.33 -12.85 -6.36
N PHE A 159 -9.31 -11.99 -6.62
CA PHE A 159 -9.35 -10.64 -6.07
C PHE A 159 -10.13 -10.62 -4.76
N LEU A 160 -9.54 -10.03 -3.71
CA LEU A 160 -10.19 -9.85 -2.41
C LEU A 160 -10.24 -8.38 -2.03
N ASP A 161 -11.37 -7.95 -1.46
CA ASP A 161 -11.49 -6.61 -0.87
C ASP A 161 -10.80 -6.53 0.48
N THR A 162 -10.11 -5.43 0.74
CA THR A 162 -9.45 -5.15 2.03
C THR A 162 -10.14 -4.02 2.77
N SER A 163 -10.88 -3.19 2.04
CA SER A 163 -11.39 -1.90 2.48
C SER A 163 -10.40 -1.03 3.28
N HIS A 164 -9.10 -1.18 3.01
CA HIS A 164 -8.00 -0.59 3.79
C HIS A 164 -7.98 -0.98 5.30
N ARG A 165 -8.56 -2.11 5.68
CA ARG A 165 -8.71 -2.53 7.08
C ARG A 165 -8.14 -3.92 7.33
N GLU A 166 -7.32 -4.00 8.37
CA GLU A 166 -6.74 -5.24 8.92
C GLU A 166 -7.76 -6.38 9.04
N LYS A 167 -8.87 -6.14 9.76
CA LYS A 167 -9.89 -7.17 10.01
C LYS A 167 -10.54 -7.70 8.74
N ILE A 168 -10.80 -6.83 7.75
CA ILE A 168 -11.47 -7.24 6.51
C ILE A 168 -10.51 -8.04 5.65
N ALA A 169 -9.27 -7.56 5.49
CA ALA A 169 -8.21 -8.29 4.78
C ALA A 169 -7.98 -9.67 5.40
N ALA A 170 -7.75 -9.74 6.71
CA ALA A 170 -7.52 -10.99 7.42
C ALA A 170 -8.71 -11.97 7.30
N ASN A 171 -9.95 -11.50 7.47
CA ASN A 171 -11.13 -12.36 7.34
C ASN A 171 -11.29 -12.92 5.93
N ASN A 172 -11.19 -12.06 4.90
CA ASN A 172 -11.32 -12.51 3.51
C ASN A 172 -10.23 -13.53 3.14
N PHE A 173 -9.01 -13.35 3.67
CA PHE A 173 -7.93 -14.32 3.49
C PHE A 173 -8.22 -15.65 4.21
N ILE A 174 -8.70 -15.61 5.45
CA ILE A 174 -9.10 -16.81 6.20
C ILE A 174 -10.22 -17.56 5.50
N ASP A 175 -11.25 -16.86 5.03
CA ASP A 175 -12.38 -17.46 4.31
C ASP A 175 -11.90 -18.16 3.04
N LEU A 176 -10.91 -17.58 2.35
CA LEU A 176 -10.29 -18.21 1.19
C LEU A 176 -9.54 -19.50 1.54
N LEU A 177 -8.77 -19.50 2.62
CA LEU A 177 -8.03 -20.67 3.12
C LEU A 177 -8.99 -21.80 3.53
N LEU A 178 -10.14 -21.47 4.13
CA LEU A 178 -11.16 -22.43 4.54
C LEU A 178 -11.82 -23.14 3.36
N ASN A 179 -11.77 -22.56 2.15
CA ASN A 179 -12.28 -23.16 0.93
C ASN A 179 -11.30 -24.16 0.27
N ASN A 180 -10.21 -24.53 0.96
CA ASN A 180 -9.15 -25.43 0.47
C ASN A 180 -8.49 -24.95 -0.84
N THR A 181 -8.38 -23.63 -0.97
CA THR A 181 -7.72 -22.96 -2.10
C THR A 181 -6.21 -23.10 -1.95
N SER A 182 -5.52 -23.58 -2.98
CA SER A 182 -4.06 -23.65 -2.98
C SER A 182 -3.47 -22.32 -3.44
N ILE A 183 -2.86 -21.56 -2.52
CA ILE A 183 -2.37 -20.20 -2.79
C ILE A 183 -0.85 -20.24 -2.89
N CYS A 184 -0.28 -19.70 -3.98
CA CYS A 184 1.18 -19.57 -4.11
C CYS A 184 1.73 -18.33 -3.44
N ALA A 185 1.02 -17.21 -3.57
CA ALA A 185 1.45 -15.92 -3.09
C ALA A 185 0.23 -14.99 -2.95
N VAL A 186 0.41 -13.95 -2.14
CA VAL A 186 -0.53 -12.85 -2.01
C VAL A 186 0.14 -11.57 -2.49
N VAL A 187 -0.50 -10.81 -3.37
CA VAL A 187 -0.08 -9.47 -3.77
C VAL A 187 -0.93 -8.44 -3.04
N GLY A 188 -0.28 -7.55 -2.30
CA GLY A 188 -0.93 -6.57 -1.43
C GLY A 188 -1.25 -7.10 -0.04
N PRO A 189 -2.03 -6.35 0.75
CA PRO A 189 -2.74 -5.11 0.39
C PRO A 189 -1.84 -3.87 0.34
N GLU A 190 -2.39 -2.73 -0.09
CA GLU A 190 -1.66 -1.46 -0.25
C GLU A 190 -1.34 -0.75 1.08
N THR A 191 -2.12 -0.97 2.14
CA THR A 191 -2.02 -0.17 3.38
C THR A 191 -1.30 -0.93 4.49
N PRO A 192 -0.41 -0.26 5.27
CA PRO A 192 0.32 -0.91 6.34
C PRO A 192 -0.57 -1.64 7.36
N LYS A 193 -1.69 -1.01 7.74
CA LYS A 193 -2.66 -1.61 8.67
C LYS A 193 -3.26 -2.91 8.13
N ALA A 194 -3.52 -3.00 6.83
CA ALA A 194 -4.08 -4.21 6.25
C ALA A 194 -3.01 -5.31 6.09
N ILE A 195 -1.76 -4.90 5.83
CA ILE A 195 -0.60 -5.79 5.74
C ILE A 195 -0.27 -6.40 7.11
N ASP A 196 -0.26 -5.62 8.21
CA ASP A 196 0.17 -6.10 9.55
C ASP A 196 -0.52 -7.42 9.94
N GLY A 197 -1.85 -7.48 9.79
CA GLY A 197 -2.62 -8.69 10.11
C GLY A 197 -2.44 -9.82 9.10
N LEU A 198 -2.35 -9.49 7.80
CA LEU A 198 -2.16 -10.48 6.75
C LEU A 198 -0.77 -11.12 6.82
N GLY A 199 0.29 -10.34 7.02
CA GLY A 199 1.67 -10.83 7.04
C GLY A 199 1.89 -11.90 8.10
N ILE A 200 1.28 -11.73 9.29
CA ILE A 200 1.33 -12.73 10.37
C ILE A 200 0.58 -14.02 9.98
N LEU A 201 -0.59 -13.89 9.35
CA LEU A 201 -1.35 -15.04 8.89
C LEU A 201 -0.60 -15.80 7.79
N ALA A 202 -0.08 -15.07 6.81
CA ALA A 202 0.64 -15.63 5.67
C ALA A 202 1.95 -16.31 6.11
N ASP A 203 2.70 -15.70 7.04
CA ASP A 203 3.87 -16.33 7.67
C ASP A 203 3.52 -17.64 8.38
N SER A 204 2.40 -17.67 9.12
CA SER A 204 1.99 -18.88 9.85
C SER A 204 1.72 -20.09 8.94
N ILE A 205 1.43 -19.84 7.66
CA ILE A 205 1.15 -20.87 6.65
C ILE A 205 2.23 -20.95 5.55
N GLY A 206 3.29 -20.15 5.63
CA GLY A 206 4.39 -20.14 4.66
C GLY A 206 4.03 -19.59 3.28
N VAL A 207 3.03 -18.71 3.18
CA VAL A 207 2.64 -18.07 1.91
C VAL A 207 3.34 -16.70 1.82
N PRO A 208 4.13 -16.42 0.76
CA PRO A 208 4.74 -15.12 0.59
C PRO A 208 3.69 -14.03 0.31
N VAL A 209 3.92 -12.85 0.86
CA VAL A 209 3.12 -11.63 0.63
C VAL A 209 4.00 -10.59 -0.05
N ILE A 210 3.58 -10.09 -1.22
CA ILE A 210 4.30 -9.08 -1.98
C ILE A 210 3.59 -7.72 -1.84
N ASP A 211 4.14 -6.83 -1.03
CA ASP A 211 3.67 -5.47 -0.84
C ASP A 211 4.09 -4.57 -2.01
N TYR A 212 3.08 -3.98 -2.66
CA TYR A 212 3.23 -3.11 -3.84
C TYR A 212 3.07 -1.61 -3.55
N GLY A 213 2.69 -1.21 -2.32
CA GLY A 213 2.20 0.15 -2.09
C GLY A 213 2.50 0.78 -0.74
N SER A 214 3.09 0.06 0.20
CA SER A 214 3.45 0.60 1.51
C SER A 214 4.93 1.03 1.59
N MET A 215 5.13 2.21 2.21
CA MET A 215 6.46 2.76 2.52
C MET A 215 6.94 2.38 3.92
N ASP A 216 6.15 1.62 4.70
CA ASP A 216 6.50 1.25 6.07
C ASP A 216 7.77 0.39 6.08
N ASN A 217 8.84 0.93 6.67
CA ASN A 217 10.15 0.30 6.70
C ASN A 217 10.17 -0.96 7.58
N ARG A 218 9.18 -1.18 8.45
CA ARG A 218 9.07 -2.43 9.23
C ARG A 218 8.94 -3.64 8.32
N PHE A 219 8.25 -3.49 7.20
CA PHE A 219 8.05 -4.56 6.21
C PHE A 219 9.32 -4.94 5.45
N SER A 220 10.36 -4.13 5.52
CA SER A 220 11.69 -4.45 5.04
C SER A 220 12.46 -5.38 6.02
N GLN A 221 12.03 -5.48 7.28
CA GLN A 221 12.72 -6.25 8.31
C GLN A 221 12.32 -7.72 8.27
N LYS A 222 13.22 -8.56 7.75
CA LYS A 222 13.03 -10.00 7.63
C LYS A 222 12.72 -10.71 8.96
N ASP A 223 13.27 -10.22 10.06
CA ASP A 223 13.02 -10.78 11.39
C ASP A 223 11.62 -10.46 11.94
N GLU A 224 10.98 -9.38 11.46
CA GLU A 224 9.62 -8.99 11.87
C GLU A 224 8.56 -9.57 10.93
N PHE A 225 8.84 -9.59 9.62
CA PHE A 225 7.91 -10.07 8.57
C PHE A 225 8.60 -11.03 7.60
N PRO A 226 8.95 -12.26 8.02
CA PRO A 226 9.76 -13.18 7.22
C PRO A 226 9.09 -13.66 5.93
N ALA A 227 7.76 -13.66 5.86
CA ALA A 227 6.99 -14.03 4.67
C ALA A 227 6.67 -12.84 3.75
N LEU A 228 7.08 -11.62 4.10
CA LEU A 228 6.76 -10.44 3.31
C LEU A 228 7.93 -10.03 2.42
N VAL A 229 7.65 -9.68 1.17
CA VAL A 229 8.57 -9.01 0.25
C VAL A 229 7.95 -7.71 -0.20
N ARG A 230 8.75 -6.67 -0.38
CA ARG A 230 8.25 -5.34 -0.70
C ARG A 230 8.91 -4.79 -1.95
N ILE A 231 8.12 -4.63 -3.00
CA ILE A 231 8.57 -4.08 -4.28
C ILE A 231 8.48 -2.55 -4.31
N PHE A 232 7.72 -1.96 -3.40
CA PHE A 232 7.60 -0.51 -3.27
C PHE A 232 8.78 0.08 -2.47
N PRO A 233 9.27 1.29 -2.78
CA PRO A 233 10.38 1.90 -2.03
C PRO A 233 9.98 2.22 -0.59
N ASP A 234 10.92 2.09 0.39
CA ASP A 234 10.62 2.45 1.79
C ASP A 234 10.70 3.95 2.03
N MET A 235 10.22 4.30 3.22
CA MET A 235 10.35 5.61 3.81
C MET A 235 11.80 6.09 3.88
N ARG A 236 12.80 5.22 4.03
CA ARG A 236 14.21 5.62 4.03
C ARG A 236 14.58 6.21 2.67
N ILE A 237 14.38 5.45 1.59
CA ILE A 237 14.69 5.92 0.23
C ILE A 237 13.84 7.16 -0.12
N PHE A 238 12.57 7.20 0.30
CA PHE A 238 11.71 8.37 0.11
C PHE A 238 12.22 9.62 0.85
N ALA A 239 12.67 9.49 2.10
CA ALA A 239 13.24 10.59 2.88
C ALA A 239 14.58 11.06 2.30
N GLU A 240 15.43 10.15 1.83
CA GLU A 240 16.68 10.47 1.12
C GLU A 240 16.41 11.29 -0.14
N ALA A 241 15.49 10.83 -1.00
CA ALA A 241 15.12 11.54 -2.23
C ALA A 241 14.52 12.92 -1.95
N MET A 242 13.68 13.04 -0.90
CA MET A 242 13.14 14.33 -0.46
C MET A 242 14.25 15.27 0.03
N ALA A 243 15.18 14.77 0.82
CA ALA A 243 16.26 15.57 1.37
C ALA A 243 17.19 16.07 0.27
N GLU A 244 17.47 15.25 -0.75
CA GLU A 244 18.20 15.67 -1.96
C GLU A 244 17.44 16.75 -2.75
N TYR A 245 16.12 16.57 -2.91
CA TYR A 245 15.26 17.57 -3.57
C TYR A 245 15.26 18.92 -2.83
N LEU A 246 15.19 18.91 -1.50
CA LEU A 246 15.21 20.13 -0.69
C LEU A 246 16.60 20.76 -0.63
N GLY A 247 17.63 19.93 -0.54
CA GLY A 247 19.01 20.33 -0.29
C GLY A 247 19.72 20.94 -1.50
N ASN A 248 21.04 20.90 -1.46
CA ASN A 248 21.92 21.69 -2.34
C ASN A 248 21.85 21.29 -3.83
N THR A 249 21.26 20.15 -4.16
CA THR A 249 21.25 19.61 -5.53
C THR A 249 20.14 20.22 -6.39
N MET A 250 18.94 20.45 -5.82
CA MET A 250 17.76 20.84 -6.60
C MET A 250 17.21 22.21 -6.19
N LEU A 251 16.77 22.38 -4.93
CA LEU A 251 16.19 23.65 -4.48
C LEU A 251 17.16 24.55 -3.70
N ASN A 252 18.30 24.02 -3.25
CA ASN A 252 19.30 24.72 -2.45
C ASN A 252 18.69 25.39 -1.21
N ARG A 253 17.78 24.69 -0.51
CA ARG A 253 17.20 25.16 0.74
C ARG A 253 18.06 24.72 1.91
N LYS A 254 18.45 25.66 2.77
CA LYS A 254 19.19 25.38 4.00
C LYS A 254 18.31 25.32 5.24
N TYR A 255 17.16 25.98 5.22
CA TYR A 255 16.28 26.12 6.38
C TYR A 255 14.90 25.57 6.04
N VAL A 256 14.57 24.41 6.60
CA VAL A 256 13.34 23.68 6.31
C VAL A 256 12.59 23.42 7.60
N SER A 257 11.30 23.70 7.59
CA SER A 257 10.37 23.31 8.65
C SER A 257 9.58 22.10 8.21
N ILE A 258 9.40 21.12 9.09
CA ILE A 258 8.61 19.92 8.84
C ILE A 258 7.43 19.93 9.80
N ILE A 259 6.23 19.87 9.25
CA ILE A 259 5.00 19.63 10.01
C ILE A 259 4.56 18.20 9.72
N SER A 260 4.42 17.41 10.76
CA SER A 260 4.11 15.97 10.68
C SER A 260 2.89 15.65 11.54
N ASP A 261 2.09 14.68 11.12
CA ASP A 261 1.12 14.07 12.04
C ASP A 261 1.78 12.98 12.92
N HIS A 262 1.15 12.58 14.02
CA HIS A 262 1.64 11.48 14.88
C HIS A 262 1.36 10.08 14.29
N SER A 263 1.38 9.92 12.97
CA SER A 263 1.22 8.61 12.34
C SER A 263 2.54 7.82 12.29
N ASP A 264 2.44 6.50 12.11
CA ASP A 264 3.62 5.65 11.88
C ASP A 264 4.39 6.10 10.63
N TYR A 265 3.67 6.56 9.59
CA TYR A 265 4.24 7.12 8.36
C TYR A 265 5.15 8.32 8.64
N SER A 266 4.62 9.35 9.32
CA SER A 266 5.36 10.58 9.57
C SER A 266 6.48 10.39 10.59
N THR A 267 6.28 9.51 11.58
CA THR A 267 7.31 9.15 12.56
C THR A 267 8.52 8.50 11.87
N GLN A 268 8.27 7.59 10.93
CA GLN A 268 9.34 6.96 10.15
C GLN A 268 10.04 7.98 9.25
N PHE A 269 9.28 8.84 8.56
CA PHE A 269 9.86 9.90 7.74
C PHE A 269 10.83 10.77 8.55
N GLU A 270 10.41 11.23 9.73
CA GLU A 270 11.27 12.00 10.63
C GLU A 270 12.53 11.23 11.05
N SER A 271 12.41 9.93 11.34
CA SER A 271 13.55 9.11 11.77
C SER A 271 14.62 8.97 10.69
N PHE A 272 14.25 9.06 9.40
CA PHE A 272 15.18 8.94 8.28
C PHE A 272 15.67 10.29 7.74
N ILE A 273 14.85 11.35 7.78
CA ILE A 273 15.28 12.66 7.27
C ILE A 273 16.23 13.40 8.25
N ARG A 274 16.06 13.20 9.56
CA ARG A 274 16.90 13.89 10.57
C ARG A 274 18.39 13.54 10.47
N PRO A 275 18.80 12.26 10.34
CA PRO A 275 20.21 11.93 10.14
C PRO A 275 20.85 12.59 8.90
N LEU A 276 20.05 12.96 7.90
CA LEU A 276 20.52 13.59 6.66
C LEU A 276 20.77 15.09 6.81
N GLU A 277 20.39 15.70 7.94
CA GLU A 277 20.50 17.14 8.18
C GLU A 277 21.93 17.65 7.98
N GLY A 278 22.90 17.03 8.67
CA GLY A 278 24.31 17.41 8.57
C GLY A 278 24.94 17.05 7.22
N ALA A 279 24.57 15.89 6.65
CA ALA A 279 25.14 15.41 5.38
C ALA A 279 24.74 16.29 4.19
N LEU A 280 23.54 16.86 4.22
CA LEU A 280 23.00 17.68 3.12
C LEU A 280 22.99 19.18 3.42
N GLY A 281 23.49 19.60 4.59
CA GLY A 281 23.55 21.00 5.00
C GLY A 281 22.17 21.62 5.23
N LEU A 282 21.20 20.80 5.65
CA LEU A 282 19.87 21.26 6.05
C LEU A 282 19.93 21.72 7.51
N ASN A 283 19.00 22.59 7.88
CA ASN A 283 18.66 22.96 9.25
C ASN A 283 17.17 22.70 9.41
N LEU A 284 16.84 21.70 10.22
CA LEU A 284 15.48 21.18 10.33
C LEU A 284 14.82 21.64 11.63
N ILE A 285 13.66 22.29 11.51
CA ILE A 285 12.72 22.46 12.61
C ILE A 285 11.58 21.50 12.37
N THR A 286 11.21 20.71 13.36
CA THR A 286 10.10 19.76 13.22
C THR A 286 9.04 19.99 14.27
N ALA A 287 7.79 19.98 13.84
CA ALA A 287 6.64 20.20 14.68
C ALA A 287 5.59 19.12 14.42
N ASN A 288 5.27 18.36 15.47
CA ASN A 288 4.32 17.28 15.40
C ASN A 288 2.90 17.74 15.74
N VAL A 289 1.92 17.18 15.04
CA VAL A 289 0.50 17.46 15.20
C VAL A 289 -0.22 16.21 15.67
N LEU A 290 -1.01 16.35 16.74
CA LEU A 290 -1.96 15.34 17.17
C LEU A 290 -3.24 15.45 16.34
N GLU A 291 -3.72 14.30 15.86
CA GLU A 291 -4.94 14.22 15.07
C GLU A 291 -6.13 14.83 15.83
N ASN A 292 -6.97 15.59 15.12
CA ASN A 292 -8.15 16.27 15.66
C ASN A 292 -7.87 17.28 16.80
N SER A 293 -6.62 17.73 16.98
CA SER A 293 -6.26 18.70 18.01
C SER A 293 -5.86 20.05 17.41
N ILE A 294 -6.82 20.99 17.35
CA ILE A 294 -6.57 22.37 16.87
C ILE A 294 -5.45 23.04 17.68
N LYS A 295 -5.40 22.80 19.00
CA LYS A 295 -4.33 23.31 19.86
C LYS A 295 -2.96 22.76 19.46
N SER A 296 -2.89 21.48 19.07
CA SER A 296 -1.63 20.91 18.58
C SER A 296 -1.21 21.53 17.25
N ILE A 297 -2.15 21.83 16.36
CA ILE A 297 -1.88 22.53 15.09
C ILE A 297 -1.36 23.96 15.35
N ASP A 298 -2.04 24.72 16.21
CA ASP A 298 -1.61 26.08 16.59
C ASP A 298 -0.21 26.09 17.21
N ASN A 299 0.08 25.16 18.12
CA ASN A 299 1.41 24.99 18.69
C ASN A 299 2.45 24.68 17.61
N ALA A 300 2.16 23.75 16.70
CA ALA A 300 3.09 23.36 15.65
C ALA A 300 3.40 24.52 14.71
N ILE A 301 2.38 25.25 14.25
CA ILE A 301 2.53 26.44 13.41
C ILE A 301 3.30 27.54 14.15
N SER A 302 3.05 27.75 15.44
CA SER A 302 3.76 28.75 16.23
C SER A 302 5.25 28.43 16.41
N VAL A 303 5.62 27.14 16.49
CA VAL A 303 7.03 26.71 16.45
C VAL A 303 7.68 27.09 15.11
N ILE A 304 6.98 26.90 13.99
CA ILE A 304 7.49 27.24 12.66
C ILE A 304 7.66 28.75 12.50
N VAL A 305 6.66 29.55 12.93
CA VAL A 305 6.73 31.03 12.91
C VAL A 305 7.94 31.51 13.69
N LYS A 306 8.18 30.96 14.89
CA LYS A 306 9.34 31.33 15.72
C LYS A 306 10.67 30.92 15.08
N GLY A 307 10.67 29.83 14.32
CA GLY A 307 11.85 29.36 13.57
C GLY A 307 12.23 30.25 12.39
N GLY A 308 11.26 30.94 11.78
CA GLY A 308 11.51 31.83 10.64
C GLY A 308 11.93 31.10 9.35
N HIS A 309 11.67 29.80 9.24
CA HIS A 309 11.96 29.02 8.04
C HIS A 309 10.84 29.22 7.00
N ASN A 310 11.25 29.52 5.77
CA ASN A 310 10.32 29.81 4.68
C ASN A 310 9.99 28.60 3.80
N THR A 311 10.73 27.49 3.93
CA THR A 311 10.38 26.22 3.28
C THR A 311 9.69 25.34 4.30
N ILE A 312 8.46 24.93 4.02
CA ILE A 312 7.63 24.15 4.94
C ILE A 312 7.21 22.85 4.24
N VAL A 313 7.59 21.72 4.83
CA VAL A 313 7.21 20.39 4.38
C VAL A 313 6.08 19.87 5.26
N LEU A 314 4.93 19.59 4.66
CA LEU A 314 3.83 18.91 5.33
C LEU A 314 3.88 17.42 5.01
N VAL A 315 4.10 16.61 6.04
CA VAL A 315 4.17 15.14 5.97
C VAL A 315 2.94 14.57 6.64
N THR A 316 2.01 14.02 5.87
CA THR A 316 0.78 13.43 6.42
C THR A 316 0.15 12.45 5.45
N GLU A 317 -0.50 11.42 6.00
CA GLU A 317 -1.41 10.52 5.25
C GLU A 317 -2.87 10.93 5.37
N GLN A 318 -3.16 12.05 6.04
CA GLN A 318 -4.51 12.48 6.39
C GLN A 318 -4.91 13.71 5.58
N PRO A 319 -5.69 13.55 4.49
CA PRO A 319 -6.19 14.70 3.72
C PRO A 319 -6.99 15.70 4.59
N ALA A 320 -7.65 15.20 5.64
CA ALA A 320 -8.42 16.01 6.59
C ALA A 320 -7.59 17.12 7.25
N LEU A 321 -6.32 16.84 7.51
CA LEU A 321 -5.46 17.71 8.27
C LEU A 321 -5.05 18.96 7.47
N LEU A 322 -5.06 18.83 6.13
CA LEU A 322 -4.62 19.87 5.21
C LEU A 322 -5.42 21.17 5.36
N GLU A 323 -6.76 21.08 5.48
CA GLU A 323 -7.62 22.26 5.62
C GLU A 323 -7.38 22.98 6.95
N HIS A 324 -7.20 22.23 8.04
CA HIS A 324 -6.93 22.80 9.36
C HIS A 324 -5.55 23.44 9.46
N ILE A 325 -4.54 22.82 8.85
CA ILE A 325 -3.20 23.39 8.75
C ILE A 325 -3.22 24.65 7.89
N ALA A 326 -3.87 24.61 6.72
CA ALA A 326 -3.96 25.77 5.84
C ALA A 326 -4.60 26.97 6.54
N ARG A 327 -5.72 26.77 7.24
CA ARG A 327 -6.37 27.83 8.01
C ARG A 327 -5.46 28.42 9.09
N MET A 328 -4.80 27.58 9.89
CA MET A 328 -3.92 28.05 10.95
C MET A 328 -2.66 28.74 10.40
N ALA A 329 -2.11 28.21 9.30
CA ALA A 329 -0.98 28.82 8.59
C ALA A 329 -1.34 30.22 8.05
N ASP A 330 -2.54 30.38 7.50
CA ASP A 330 -3.07 31.65 7.02
C ASP A 330 -3.19 32.69 8.14
N GLU A 331 -3.82 32.30 9.26
CA GLU A 331 -4.00 33.15 10.45
C GLU A 331 -2.67 33.63 11.03
N LYS A 332 -1.60 32.85 10.85
CA LYS A 332 -0.26 33.12 11.35
C LYS A 332 0.68 33.72 10.30
N GLY A 333 0.18 34.00 9.09
CA GLY A 333 0.94 34.62 8.02
C GLY A 333 2.02 33.72 7.41
N LEU A 334 1.84 32.40 7.43
CA LEU A 334 2.70 31.41 6.76
C LEU A 334 2.24 31.05 5.33
N ILE A 335 1.25 31.76 4.80
CA ILE A 335 0.78 31.62 3.41
C ILE A 335 1.06 32.93 2.68
N GLY A 336 1.69 32.83 1.51
CA GLY A 336 2.03 33.97 0.67
C GLY A 336 3.34 33.76 -0.08
N GLU A 337 3.79 34.77 -0.81
CA GLU A 337 4.96 34.71 -1.71
C GLU A 337 6.29 34.39 -0.99
N ASN A 338 6.34 34.63 0.32
CA ASN A 338 7.53 34.40 1.13
C ASN A 338 7.68 32.93 1.57
N TYR A 339 6.66 32.09 1.39
CA TYR A 339 6.67 30.71 1.86
C TYR A 339 6.52 29.72 0.71
N PHE A 340 7.33 28.67 0.76
CA PHE A 340 7.28 27.56 -0.18
C PHE A 340 6.85 26.29 0.54
N TRP A 341 5.68 25.78 0.17
CA TRP A 341 5.09 24.59 0.76
C TRP A 341 5.39 23.36 -0.09
N VAL A 342 5.84 22.29 0.56
CA VAL A 342 6.02 20.96 -0.05
C VAL A 342 5.10 20.00 0.70
N ILE A 343 4.24 19.31 -0.03
CA ILE A 343 3.31 18.34 0.55
C ILE A 343 3.81 16.96 0.18
N ALA A 344 4.13 16.17 1.20
CA ALA A 344 4.77 14.87 1.07
C ALA A 344 3.81 13.76 1.49
N GLY A 345 3.83 12.68 0.71
CA GLY A 345 3.13 11.44 1.01
C GLY A 345 1.81 11.27 0.29
N ARG A 346 0.92 10.46 0.89
CA ARG A 346 -0.30 9.97 0.24
C ARG A 346 -1.53 10.86 0.47
N SER A 347 -1.37 11.99 1.16
CA SER A 347 -2.48 12.90 1.50
C SER A 347 -3.08 13.67 0.32
N LEU A 348 -2.35 13.81 -0.79
CA LEU A 348 -2.81 14.54 -1.98
C LEU A 348 -2.60 13.72 -3.27
N PRO A 349 -3.33 12.62 -3.48
CA PRO A 349 -3.33 11.97 -4.79
C PRO A 349 -3.89 12.95 -5.83
N ARG A 350 -3.42 12.87 -7.08
CA ARG A 350 -3.86 13.77 -8.17
C ARG A 350 -5.38 13.84 -8.31
N ALA A 351 -6.04 12.67 -8.26
CA ALA A 351 -7.50 12.57 -8.31
C ALA A 351 -8.20 13.32 -7.17
N TYR A 352 -7.52 13.50 -6.03
CA TYR A 352 -8.04 14.32 -4.93
C TYR A 352 -7.83 15.81 -5.19
N LEU A 353 -6.70 16.23 -5.76
CA LEU A 353 -6.49 17.63 -6.16
C LEU A 353 -7.56 18.11 -7.15
N GLU A 354 -7.94 17.28 -8.12
CA GLU A 354 -9.01 17.57 -9.09
C GLU A 354 -10.38 17.78 -8.43
N ARG A 355 -10.56 17.24 -7.21
CA ARG A 355 -11.83 17.26 -6.48
C ARG A 355 -11.81 18.16 -5.26
N LEU A 356 -10.63 18.65 -4.88
CA LEU A 356 -10.48 19.61 -3.82
C LEU A 356 -11.10 20.92 -4.29
N ARG A 357 -12.43 21.04 -4.15
CA ARG A 357 -13.24 22.22 -4.46
C ARG A 357 -12.99 23.30 -3.41
N ALA A 358 -11.73 23.67 -3.21
CA ALA A 358 -11.36 24.77 -2.36
C ALA A 358 -12.05 26.03 -2.89
N ALA A 359 -12.75 26.74 -2.02
CA ALA A 359 -13.34 28.01 -2.41
C ALA A 359 -12.21 28.95 -2.87
N PRO A 360 -12.38 29.71 -3.97
CA PRO A 360 -11.36 30.64 -4.43
C PRO A 360 -10.93 31.58 -3.28
N ASN A 361 -9.62 31.74 -3.11
CA ASN A 361 -8.97 32.51 -2.04
C ASN A 361 -9.21 32.00 -0.61
N SER A 362 -9.76 30.81 -0.43
CA SER A 362 -9.74 30.14 0.87
C SER A 362 -8.29 29.87 1.31
N PRO A 363 -8.04 29.71 2.63
CA PRO A 363 -6.71 29.37 3.14
C PRO A 363 -6.05 28.20 2.41
N ILE A 364 -6.79 27.11 2.17
CA ILE A 364 -6.27 25.93 1.47
C ILE A 364 -6.00 26.20 -0.01
N ASP A 365 -6.86 26.94 -0.71
CA ASP A 365 -6.60 27.37 -2.10
C ASP A 365 -5.32 28.22 -2.19
N ARG A 366 -5.14 29.17 -1.27
CA ARG A 366 -3.94 30.02 -1.21
C ARG A 366 -2.67 29.24 -0.86
N MET A 367 -2.75 28.30 0.08
CA MET A 367 -1.61 27.45 0.45
C MET A 367 -1.18 26.59 -0.74
N LEU A 368 -2.13 25.95 -1.41
CA LEU A 368 -1.84 25.03 -2.50
C LEU A 368 -1.30 25.73 -3.74
N LYS A 369 -1.68 26.98 -4.02
CA LYS A 369 -1.10 27.75 -5.13
C LYS A 369 0.41 27.93 -4.98
N GLY A 370 1.16 27.31 -5.89
CA GLY A 370 2.63 27.31 -5.87
C GLY A 370 3.25 26.27 -4.94
N SER A 371 2.43 25.45 -4.27
CA SER A 371 2.93 24.31 -3.50
C SER A 371 3.47 23.23 -4.42
N ALA A 372 4.52 22.57 -3.95
CA ALA A 372 5.01 21.32 -4.53
C ALA A 372 4.32 20.12 -3.87
N VAL A 373 4.00 19.08 -4.64
CA VAL A 373 3.59 17.76 -4.14
C VAL A 373 4.69 16.77 -4.50
N PHE A 374 5.37 16.24 -3.49
CA PHE A 374 6.46 15.28 -3.65
C PHE A 374 5.95 13.86 -3.39
N ARG A 375 6.15 12.96 -4.35
CA ARG A 375 5.65 11.58 -4.27
C ARG A 375 6.45 10.63 -5.14
N ILE A 376 6.28 9.34 -4.87
CA ILE A 376 6.65 8.29 -5.82
C ILE A 376 5.68 8.32 -7.00
N ILE A 377 6.21 8.19 -8.21
CA ILE A 377 5.46 8.21 -9.46
C ILE A 377 5.78 6.96 -10.27
N ASP A 378 4.77 6.41 -10.92
CA ASP A 378 4.97 5.32 -11.87
C ASP A 378 5.64 5.84 -13.16
N PRO A 379 6.51 5.06 -13.82
CA PRO A 379 7.13 5.41 -15.10
C PRO A 379 6.18 5.95 -16.17
N PHE A 380 5.01 5.31 -16.32
CA PHE A 380 3.99 5.74 -17.30
C PHE A 380 3.49 7.17 -17.09
N MET A 381 3.62 7.75 -15.89
CA MET A 381 3.15 9.10 -15.60
C MET A 381 4.03 10.18 -16.24
N TYR A 382 5.31 9.89 -16.51
CA TYR A 382 6.27 10.87 -17.03
C TYR A 382 6.99 10.42 -18.31
N GLN A 383 6.89 9.15 -18.70
CA GLN A 383 7.44 8.61 -19.96
C GLN A 383 6.35 8.15 -20.94
N ARG A 384 5.18 8.80 -20.95
CA ARG A 384 3.95 8.33 -21.64
C ARG A 384 4.19 7.67 -23.01
N ASP A 385 4.88 8.35 -23.92
CA ASP A 385 5.02 7.90 -25.31
C ASP A 385 6.01 6.73 -25.50
N MET A 386 6.86 6.47 -24.51
CA MET A 386 7.89 5.42 -24.55
C MET A 386 7.69 4.35 -23.48
N ASP A 387 6.71 4.52 -22.60
CA ASP A 387 6.45 3.61 -21.50
C ASP A 387 5.81 2.32 -22.01
N ARG A 388 6.57 1.23 -21.96
CA ARG A 388 6.14 -0.09 -22.45
C ARG A 388 4.89 -0.60 -21.75
N PHE A 389 4.73 -0.30 -20.46
CA PHE A 389 3.54 -0.72 -19.72
C PHE A 389 2.30 0.03 -20.20
N LEU A 390 2.39 1.36 -20.39
CA LEU A 390 1.29 2.17 -20.89
C LEU A 390 0.88 1.80 -22.32
N ILE A 391 1.86 1.55 -23.19
CA ILE A 391 1.60 1.12 -24.57
C ILE A 391 0.79 -0.19 -24.58
N ASN A 392 1.21 -1.19 -23.79
CA ASN A 392 0.50 -2.46 -23.70
C ASN A 392 -0.85 -2.33 -22.97
N TRP A 393 -0.96 -1.46 -21.97
CA TRP A 393 -2.23 -1.12 -21.33
C TRP A 393 -3.24 -0.58 -22.34
N MET A 394 -2.84 0.41 -23.15
CA MET A 394 -3.73 1.03 -24.15
C MET A 394 -4.08 0.09 -25.31
N ALA A 395 -3.30 -0.98 -25.52
CA ALA A 395 -3.53 -1.98 -26.56
C ALA A 395 -4.60 -3.03 -26.18
N GLN A 396 -5.06 -3.06 -24.92
CA GLN A 396 -6.05 -4.03 -24.47
C GLN A 396 -7.45 -3.72 -25.01
N ASP A 397 -8.25 -4.76 -25.26
CA ASP A 397 -9.57 -4.66 -25.87
C ASP A 397 -10.73 -4.98 -24.91
N SER A 398 -11.95 -5.04 -25.44
CA SER A 398 -13.17 -5.31 -24.68
C SER A 398 -13.24 -6.74 -24.11
N SER A 399 -12.41 -7.67 -24.60
CA SER A 399 -12.34 -9.03 -24.07
C SER A 399 -11.78 -9.01 -22.64
N LEU A 400 -10.67 -8.31 -22.42
CA LEU A 400 -10.08 -8.16 -21.09
C LEU A 400 -11.02 -7.38 -20.16
N VAL A 401 -11.70 -6.34 -20.66
CA VAL A 401 -12.70 -5.60 -19.87
C VAL A 401 -13.83 -6.55 -19.41
N SER A 402 -14.34 -7.38 -20.30
CA SER A 402 -15.40 -8.35 -19.98
C SER A 402 -14.95 -9.36 -18.93
N GLN A 403 -13.71 -9.86 -19.05
CA GLN A 403 -13.08 -10.73 -18.06
C GLN A 403 -12.98 -10.04 -16.69
N LEU A 404 -12.45 -8.81 -16.65
CA LEU A 404 -12.29 -8.04 -15.41
C LEU A 404 -13.64 -7.75 -14.73
N ASN A 405 -14.64 -7.36 -15.50
CA ASN A 405 -16.01 -7.19 -15.01
C ASN A 405 -16.58 -8.50 -14.46
N SER A 406 -16.13 -9.66 -14.94
CA SER A 406 -16.54 -10.97 -14.42
C SER A 406 -15.85 -11.38 -13.12
N LEU A 407 -14.60 -10.95 -12.94
CA LEU A 407 -13.76 -11.26 -11.78
C LEU A 407 -13.95 -10.30 -10.60
N HIS A 408 -14.67 -9.18 -10.79
CA HIS A 408 -14.84 -8.17 -9.77
C HIS A 408 -15.45 -8.74 -8.47
N PRO A 409 -14.82 -8.60 -7.29
CA PRO A 409 -15.22 -9.32 -6.07
C PRO A 409 -16.55 -8.86 -5.47
N LEU A 410 -17.03 -7.67 -5.85
CA LEU A 410 -18.34 -7.14 -5.44
C LEU A 410 -19.47 -7.56 -6.40
N LYS A 411 -19.19 -8.37 -7.41
CA LYS A 411 -20.20 -8.87 -8.36
C LYS A 411 -21.11 -9.90 -7.67
N GLY A 412 -22.39 -9.55 -7.49
CA GLY A 412 -23.40 -10.48 -6.98
C GLY A 412 -24.60 -9.78 -6.33
N ASN A 413 -25.64 -10.56 -6.00
CA ASN A 413 -26.88 -10.10 -5.35
C ASN A 413 -26.67 -9.83 -3.85
N ASN A 414 -25.72 -8.98 -3.48
CA ASN A 414 -25.70 -8.45 -2.12
C ASN A 414 -26.86 -7.43 -1.99
N PRO A 415 -27.82 -7.61 -1.07
CA PRO A 415 -28.92 -6.66 -0.86
C PRO A 415 -28.45 -5.27 -0.41
N PHE A 416 -27.18 -5.14 0.00
CA PHE A 416 -26.52 -3.87 0.29
C PHE A 416 -25.65 -3.37 -0.88
N GLN A 417 -26.00 -3.76 -2.11
CA GLN A 417 -25.27 -3.52 -3.36
C GLN A 417 -24.55 -2.17 -3.33
N VAL A 418 -23.26 -2.22 -3.01
CA VAL A 418 -22.40 -1.04 -3.11
C VAL A 418 -22.16 -0.87 -4.59
N ASP A 419 -22.53 0.29 -5.14
CA ASP A 419 -22.20 0.63 -6.52
C ASP A 419 -20.68 0.44 -6.69
N TYR A 420 -20.31 -0.50 -7.56
CA TYR A 420 -18.93 -0.76 -7.93
C TYR A 420 -18.70 -0.37 -9.38
N PHE A 421 -17.47 0.03 -9.67
CA PHE A 421 -17.07 0.45 -11.01
C PHE A 421 -17.07 -0.74 -11.97
N VAL A 422 -17.73 -0.57 -13.11
CA VAL A 422 -17.76 -1.51 -14.22
C VAL A 422 -17.08 -0.84 -15.41
N GLY A 423 -16.04 -1.48 -15.95
CA GLY A 423 -15.32 -0.97 -17.12
C GLY A 423 -16.19 -1.04 -18.37
N THR A 424 -16.09 -0.02 -19.23
CA THR A 424 -16.69 -0.01 -20.57
C THR A 424 -15.76 -0.68 -21.59
N ASP A 425 -16.29 -1.13 -22.72
CA ASP A 425 -15.52 -1.84 -23.76
C ASP A 425 -14.23 -1.13 -24.21
N ASN A 426 -14.22 0.21 -24.17
CA ASN A 426 -13.09 1.07 -24.50
C ASN A 426 -12.35 1.64 -23.27
N TYR A 427 -12.45 0.96 -22.12
CA TYR A 427 -11.90 1.43 -20.84
C TYR A 427 -10.41 1.79 -20.96
N PHE A 428 -9.61 0.90 -21.55
CA PHE A 428 -8.16 1.05 -21.68
C PHE A 428 -7.72 2.20 -22.59
N GLN A 429 -8.55 2.58 -23.57
CA GLN A 429 -8.28 3.72 -24.46
C GLN A 429 -8.70 5.05 -23.83
N MET A 430 -9.65 5.04 -22.88
CA MET A 430 -10.17 6.25 -22.24
C MET A 430 -9.57 6.53 -20.86
N ASN A 431 -8.93 5.55 -20.24
CA ASN A 431 -8.45 5.66 -18.86
C ASN A 431 -6.98 5.25 -18.78
N ASP A 432 -6.19 6.16 -18.22
CA ASP A 432 -4.82 5.85 -17.82
C ASP A 432 -4.81 4.83 -16.65
N PRO A 433 -3.72 4.06 -16.49
CA PRO A 433 -3.51 3.25 -15.29
C PRO A 433 -3.58 4.11 -14.01
N ALA A 434 -4.04 3.51 -12.92
CA ALA A 434 -4.02 4.17 -11.62
C ALA A 434 -2.59 4.25 -11.06
N PRO A 435 -2.30 5.18 -10.15
CA PRO A 435 -1.04 5.15 -9.41
C PRO A 435 -0.84 3.80 -8.73
N LEU A 436 0.40 3.31 -8.72
CA LEU A 436 0.82 1.98 -8.28
C LEU A 436 0.51 0.82 -9.24
N SER A 437 -0.14 1.06 -10.38
CA SER A 437 -0.40 0.00 -11.35
C SER A 437 0.89 -0.69 -11.81
N SER A 438 1.99 0.04 -12.00
CA SER A 438 3.26 -0.57 -12.43
C SER A 438 3.88 -1.48 -11.35
N TYR A 439 3.73 -1.12 -10.07
CA TYR A 439 4.22 -1.93 -8.96
C TYR A 439 3.38 -3.19 -8.74
N ILE A 440 2.06 -3.11 -8.90
CA ILE A 440 1.21 -4.32 -8.89
C ILE A 440 1.57 -5.25 -10.04
N TYR A 441 1.75 -4.69 -11.24
CA TYR A 441 2.16 -5.46 -12.41
C TYR A 441 3.44 -6.23 -12.10
N ASP A 442 4.45 -5.54 -11.58
CA ASP A 442 5.73 -6.16 -11.24
C ASP A 442 5.62 -7.18 -10.10
N SER A 443 4.74 -7.00 -9.12
CA SER A 443 4.50 -8.01 -8.07
C SER A 443 3.96 -9.33 -8.62
N VAL A 444 3.06 -9.27 -9.61
CA VAL A 444 2.53 -10.48 -10.27
C VAL A 444 3.62 -11.14 -11.12
N ILE A 445 4.35 -10.37 -11.92
CA ILE A 445 5.48 -10.87 -12.71
C ILE A 445 6.55 -11.51 -11.84
N LEU A 446 6.92 -10.83 -10.74
CA LEU A 446 7.89 -11.30 -9.77
C LEU A 446 7.51 -12.67 -9.23
N THR A 447 6.24 -12.88 -8.86
CA THR A 447 5.75 -14.18 -8.42
C THR A 447 5.99 -15.26 -9.48
N GLY A 448 5.61 -14.98 -10.72
CA GLY A 448 5.72 -15.95 -11.82
C GLY A 448 7.17 -16.28 -12.17
N ILE A 449 8.04 -15.26 -12.26
CA ILE A 449 9.46 -15.44 -12.53
C ILE A 449 10.11 -16.27 -11.42
N SER A 450 9.87 -15.92 -10.14
CA SER A 450 10.42 -16.65 -8.99
C SER A 450 10.00 -18.12 -9.01
N ALA A 451 8.73 -18.39 -9.34
CA ALA A 451 8.19 -19.73 -9.46
C ALA A 451 8.87 -20.56 -10.58
N CYS A 452 9.11 -19.92 -11.73
CA CYS A 452 9.84 -20.55 -12.83
C CYS A 452 11.30 -20.82 -12.48
N GLU A 453 12.00 -19.86 -11.87
CA GLU A 453 13.40 -20.03 -11.47
C GLU A 453 13.54 -21.17 -10.47
N LEU A 454 12.64 -21.27 -9.49
CA LEU A 454 12.59 -22.39 -8.56
C LEU A 454 12.42 -23.72 -9.30
N LEU A 455 11.43 -23.84 -10.17
CA LEU A 455 11.16 -25.06 -10.95
C LEU A 455 12.36 -25.48 -11.82
N MET A 456 13.09 -24.52 -12.39
CA MET A 456 14.26 -24.77 -13.22
C MET A 456 15.52 -25.09 -12.42
N SER A 457 15.60 -24.65 -11.16
CA SER A 457 16.73 -24.93 -10.27
C SER A 457 16.71 -26.34 -9.68
N GLU A 458 15.54 -26.97 -9.62
CA GLU A 458 15.38 -28.29 -9.06
C GLU A 458 15.69 -29.39 -10.09
N GLU A 459 16.56 -30.33 -9.73
CA GLU A 459 16.90 -31.50 -10.57
C GLU A 459 15.69 -32.43 -10.79
N LYS A 460 14.68 -32.35 -9.90
CA LYS A 460 13.41 -33.06 -10.00
C LYS A 460 12.27 -32.10 -9.74
N ILE A 461 11.29 -32.07 -10.65
CA ILE A 461 10.06 -31.30 -10.46
C ILE A 461 9.42 -31.71 -9.12
N PRO A 462 9.26 -30.78 -8.18
CA PRO A 462 8.68 -31.12 -6.89
C PRO A 462 7.20 -31.45 -7.10
N ALA A 463 6.66 -32.34 -6.26
CA ALA A 463 5.22 -32.62 -6.28
C ALA A 463 4.36 -31.39 -5.94
N LYS A 464 5.00 -30.34 -5.40
CA LYS A 464 4.36 -29.12 -4.88
C LYS A 464 5.37 -27.96 -4.98
N LEU A 465 5.03 -26.90 -5.70
CA LEU A 465 5.94 -25.75 -5.88
C LEU A 465 5.80 -24.75 -4.72
N GLU A 466 6.74 -24.75 -3.78
CA GLU A 466 6.72 -23.84 -2.64
C GLU A 466 7.60 -22.61 -2.92
N ILE A 467 6.99 -21.52 -3.39
CA ILE A 467 7.73 -20.26 -3.55
C ILE A 467 8.02 -19.72 -2.16
N THR A 468 9.30 -19.65 -1.77
CA THR A 468 9.70 -19.00 -0.53
C THR A 468 10.09 -17.55 -0.79
N VAL A 469 10.14 -16.77 0.27
CA VAL A 469 10.64 -15.38 0.20
C VAL A 469 12.06 -15.32 -0.33
N ASN A 470 12.90 -16.33 -0.09
CA ASN A 470 14.29 -16.28 -0.56
C ASN A 470 14.39 -16.36 -2.10
N GLU A 471 13.56 -17.18 -2.77
CA GLU A 471 13.55 -17.22 -4.23
C GLU A 471 13.05 -15.90 -4.81
N ILE A 472 12.03 -15.30 -4.17
CA ILE A 472 11.53 -13.98 -4.57
C ILE A 472 12.63 -12.92 -4.45
N LEU A 473 13.36 -12.89 -3.33
CA LEU A 473 14.45 -11.93 -3.12
C LEU A 473 15.65 -12.15 -4.06
N GLY A 474 15.84 -13.39 -4.54
CA GLY A 474 16.87 -13.73 -5.53
C GLY A 474 16.54 -13.26 -6.95
N THR A 475 15.26 -13.04 -7.24
CA THR A 475 14.76 -12.69 -8.57
C THR A 475 15.12 -11.27 -8.97
N ARG A 476 15.50 -11.07 -10.24
CA ARG A 476 15.84 -9.75 -10.81
C ARG A 476 15.32 -9.62 -12.24
N PHE A 477 14.69 -8.50 -12.57
CA PHE A 477 14.21 -8.21 -13.93
C PHE A 477 13.93 -6.71 -14.14
N LEU A 478 13.86 -6.28 -15.40
CA LEU A 478 13.41 -4.95 -15.79
C LEU A 478 11.88 -4.93 -15.95
N GLY A 479 11.20 -4.49 -14.88
CA GLY A 479 9.74 -4.40 -14.80
C GLY A 479 9.13 -3.13 -15.40
N ALA A 480 7.81 -3.02 -15.24
CA ALA A 480 7.01 -1.84 -15.55
C ALA A 480 7.35 -0.64 -14.65
N SER A 481 7.75 -0.89 -13.40
CA SER A 481 8.17 0.13 -12.43
C SER A 481 9.70 0.38 -12.45
N GLY A 482 10.40 -0.11 -13.49
CA GLY A 482 11.86 -0.05 -13.59
C GLY A 482 12.56 -1.32 -13.12
N ASN A 483 13.83 -1.23 -12.74
CA ASN A 483 14.61 -2.41 -12.34
C ASN A 483 14.12 -2.97 -10.99
N VAL A 484 13.72 -4.23 -10.96
CA VAL A 484 13.26 -4.97 -9.78
C VAL A 484 14.42 -5.83 -9.29
N SER A 485 14.89 -5.52 -8.08
CA SER A 485 15.94 -6.28 -7.38
C SER A 485 15.86 -5.98 -5.89
N PHE A 486 16.39 -6.86 -5.05
CA PHE A 486 16.29 -6.76 -3.59
C PHE A 486 17.67 -6.64 -2.94
N GLU A 487 17.72 -5.94 -1.80
CA GLU A 487 18.92 -5.85 -0.97
C GLU A 487 19.16 -7.20 -0.25
N GLU A 488 20.42 -7.64 -0.18
CA GLU A 488 20.76 -8.84 0.58
C GLU A 488 20.45 -8.64 2.07
N GLY A 489 19.74 -9.60 2.67
CA GLY A 489 19.35 -9.55 4.09
C GLY A 489 18.17 -8.64 4.40
N ASN A 490 17.54 -8.03 3.40
CA ASN A 490 16.41 -7.12 3.54
C ASN A 490 15.25 -7.61 2.65
N ASN A 491 14.01 -7.45 3.13
CA ASN A 491 12.81 -7.78 2.36
C ASN A 491 12.36 -6.66 1.42
N GLY A 492 13.05 -5.52 1.42
CA GLY A 492 12.78 -4.36 0.58
C GLY A 492 13.52 -4.36 -0.76
N ARG A 493 12.88 -3.73 -1.76
CA ARG A 493 13.51 -3.40 -3.05
C ARG A 493 14.77 -2.58 -2.86
N SER A 494 15.79 -2.89 -3.63
CA SER A 494 17.05 -2.17 -3.63
C SER A 494 16.87 -0.72 -4.13
N PRO A 495 17.53 0.27 -3.49
CA PRO A 495 17.53 1.67 -3.94
C PRO A 495 18.04 1.84 -5.37
N GLY A 496 18.92 0.95 -5.85
CA GLY A 496 19.41 0.95 -7.24
C GLY A 496 18.34 0.55 -8.26
N GLY A 497 17.20 0.03 -7.80
CA GLY A 497 16.02 -0.26 -8.61
C GLY A 497 15.23 0.99 -8.94
N LEU A 498 15.84 1.91 -9.72
CA LEU A 498 15.29 3.13 -10.34
C LEU A 498 13.85 3.48 -9.94
N SER A 499 13.66 3.92 -8.70
CA SER A 499 12.37 4.43 -8.25
C SER A 499 12.27 5.89 -8.68
N ALA A 500 11.20 6.22 -9.41
CA ALA A 500 11.00 7.57 -9.87
C ALA A 500 10.24 8.40 -8.82
N TYR A 501 10.83 9.52 -8.46
CA TYR A 501 10.21 10.53 -7.61
C TYR A 501 9.76 11.70 -8.48
N GLY A 502 8.52 12.14 -8.28
CA GLY A 502 7.93 13.24 -9.00
C GLY A 502 7.60 14.39 -8.07
N VAL A 503 7.79 15.60 -8.61
CA VAL A 503 7.32 16.82 -7.97
C VAL A 503 6.36 17.54 -8.88
N TYR A 504 5.14 17.73 -8.40
CA TYR A 504 4.09 18.47 -9.10
C TYR A 504 3.98 19.85 -8.49
N ASN A 505 3.96 20.90 -9.31
CA ASN A 505 3.62 22.24 -8.85
C ASN A 505 2.12 22.48 -9.08
N ILE A 506 1.38 22.82 -8.03
CA ILE A 506 -0.04 23.15 -8.13
C ILE A 506 -0.17 24.61 -8.59
N ARG A 507 -0.63 24.82 -9.82
CA ARG A 507 -0.78 26.16 -10.42
C ARG A 507 -2.18 26.72 -10.24
N HIS A 508 -2.32 28.04 -10.42
CA HIS A 508 -3.58 28.77 -10.20
C HIS A 508 -4.76 28.26 -11.04
N GLY A 509 -4.50 27.75 -12.25
CA GLY A 509 -5.55 27.20 -13.14
C GLY A 509 -6.03 25.80 -12.76
N ASP A 510 -5.20 25.06 -12.02
CA ASP A 510 -5.41 23.63 -11.73
C ASP A 510 -6.54 23.41 -10.72
N ILE A 511 -6.71 24.36 -9.79
CA ILE A 511 -7.72 24.29 -8.73
C ILE A 511 -9.10 24.76 -9.24
N VAL A 512 -9.12 25.75 -10.14
CA VAL A 512 -10.37 26.40 -10.58
C VAL A 512 -11.06 25.64 -11.72
N ASN A 513 -10.31 25.00 -12.61
CA ASN A 513 -10.86 24.36 -13.82
C ASN A 513 -10.84 22.82 -13.79
N GLY A 514 -10.41 22.22 -12.68
CA GLY A 514 -9.89 20.85 -12.68
C GLY A 514 -8.57 20.80 -13.45
N LEU A 515 -7.62 19.98 -12.99
CA LEU A 515 -6.31 19.82 -13.63
C LEU A 515 -6.46 19.39 -15.09
N ARG A 516 -6.33 20.34 -16.03
CA ARG A 516 -6.02 20.03 -17.44
C ARG A 516 -4.51 19.90 -17.51
N GLY A 517 -4.04 18.65 -17.49
CA GLY A 517 -2.62 18.29 -17.54
C GLY A 517 -1.94 18.77 -18.80
#